data_AF-A0A225D5R2-F1
#
_entry.id   AF-A0A225D5R2-F1
#
_cell.length_a   1.000
_cell.length_b   1.000
_cell.length_c   1.000
_cell.angle_alpha   90.00
_cell.angle_beta   90.00
_cell.angle_gamma   90.00
#
_symmetry.space_group_name_H-M   'P 1'
#
loop_
_entity.id
_entity.type
_entity.pdbx_description
1 polymer ?
#
loop_
_entity_poly.entity_id
_entity_poly.type
_entity_poly.pdbx_seq_one_letter_code
_entity_poly.pdbx_strand_id
1 'polypeptide(L)'
;MPALRENREAQDRLDGLIAGCFVIQKLYGRQPENIEIINQTFHSILGKFPANAVTRAFEVWLERSQEFPTPADIVGLIKRNGKPPLSQAVYIAIQKKAGEDRSPEDWQYLREYEAQQREEFEGPHDARQAEEVQQENRRLRIELIDFRKECKRLAKLLHEARIVKGIEPPLRTTEEKVRATITAMRESGASTEDVEQFAREHGVSVEVAA
;
A
#
# COMPACT_ATOMS: atom_id res chain seq x y z
N MET A 1 6.75 -4.17 -24.87
CA MET A 1 6.16 -3.27 -25.90
C MET A 1 7.22 -2.24 -26.27
N PRO A 2 7.35 -1.88 -27.56
CA PRO A 2 8.37 -0.92 -28.01
C PRO A 2 8.15 0.46 -27.39
N ALA A 3 9.25 1.20 -27.21
CA ALA A 3 9.18 2.59 -26.75
C ALA A 3 8.50 3.47 -27.81
N LEU A 4 7.85 4.56 -27.39
CA LEU A 4 7.17 5.48 -28.30
C LEU A 4 8.10 5.97 -29.43
N ARG A 5 9.37 6.28 -29.09
CA ARG A 5 10.36 6.74 -30.07
C ARG A 5 10.70 5.74 -31.19
N GLU A 6 10.39 4.46 -31.00
CA GLU A 6 10.69 3.37 -31.92
C GLU A 6 9.50 3.03 -32.83
N ASN A 7 8.34 3.65 -32.59
CA ASN A 7 7.11 3.39 -33.33
C ASN A 7 6.56 4.68 -33.96
N ARG A 8 6.77 4.83 -35.26
CA ARG A 8 6.33 6.01 -36.03
C ARG A 8 4.81 6.20 -36.02
N GLU A 9 4.05 5.12 -36.12
CA GLU A 9 2.58 5.19 -36.06
C GLU A 9 2.11 5.70 -34.69
N ALA A 10 2.79 5.30 -33.62
CA ALA A 10 2.49 5.80 -32.27
C ALA A 10 2.88 7.27 -32.09
N GLN A 11 3.95 7.73 -32.75
CA GLN A 11 4.33 9.14 -32.79
C GLN A 11 3.27 9.98 -33.51
N ASP A 12 2.81 9.53 -34.67
CA ASP A 12 1.74 10.21 -35.43
C ASP A 12 0.44 10.29 -34.62
N ARG A 13 0.12 9.24 -33.85
CA ARG A 13 -1.03 9.27 -32.91
C ARG A 13 -0.82 10.27 -31.77
N LEU A 14 0.40 10.39 -31.23
CA LEU A 14 0.70 11.40 -30.22
C LEU A 14 0.51 12.82 -30.78
N ASP A 15 0.97 13.08 -32.00
CA ASP A 15 0.76 14.37 -32.66
C ASP A 15 -0.73 14.67 -32.84
N GLY A 16 -1.52 13.67 -33.24
CA GLY A 16 -2.98 13.79 -33.32
C GLY A 16 -3.64 14.10 -31.97
N LEU A 17 -3.18 13.45 -30.89
CA LEU A 17 -3.69 13.71 -29.54
C LEU A 17 -3.34 15.13 -29.06
N ILE A 18 -2.11 15.57 -29.30
CA ILE A 18 -1.66 16.92 -28.91
C ILE A 18 -2.42 17.97 -29.70
N ALA A 19 -2.57 17.79 -31.01
CA ALA A 19 -3.37 18.69 -31.86
C ALA A 19 -4.84 18.72 -31.41
N GLY A 20 -5.42 17.56 -31.08
CA GLY A 20 -6.76 17.48 -30.52
C GLY A 20 -6.90 18.28 -29.22
N CYS A 21 -5.98 18.09 -28.27
CA CYS A 21 -5.92 18.86 -27.03
C CYS A 21 -5.80 20.37 -27.32
N PHE A 22 -4.98 20.76 -28.28
CA PHE A 22 -4.75 22.15 -28.67
C PHE A 22 -6.04 22.81 -29.19
N VAL A 23 -6.88 22.07 -29.92
CA VAL A 23 -8.14 22.60 -30.46
C VAL A 23 -9.23 22.71 -29.39
N ILE A 24 -9.36 21.70 -28.52
CA ILE A 24 -10.53 21.58 -27.63
C ILE A 24 -10.32 22.17 -26.22
N GLN A 25 -9.08 22.25 -25.75
CA GLN A 25 -8.78 22.66 -24.37
C GLN A 25 -8.39 24.13 -24.28
N LYS A 26 -8.56 24.70 -23.08
CA LYS A 26 -8.24 26.10 -22.83
C LYS A 26 -6.72 26.31 -22.93
N LEU A 27 -6.32 27.23 -23.81
CA LEU A 27 -4.95 27.68 -23.99
C LEU A 27 -4.82 29.11 -23.47
N TYR A 28 -4.13 29.27 -22.35
CA TYR A 28 -3.82 30.60 -21.82
C TYR A 28 -2.48 31.10 -22.39
N GLY A 29 -2.55 32.10 -23.28
CA GLY A 29 -1.36 32.82 -23.78
C GLY A 29 -0.45 32.06 -24.75
N ARG A 30 -0.86 30.88 -25.26
CA ARG A 30 -0.08 30.14 -26.27
C ARG A 30 -0.58 30.44 -27.67
N GLN A 31 0.35 30.80 -28.55
CA GLN A 31 0.06 31.02 -29.96
C GLN A 31 0.10 29.70 -30.76
N PRO A 32 -0.65 29.59 -31.86
CA PRO A 32 -0.65 28.42 -32.75
C PRO A 32 0.74 28.04 -33.27
N GLU A 33 1.61 29.03 -33.50
CA GLU A 33 2.98 28.81 -33.99
C GLU A 33 3.83 27.96 -33.03
N ASN A 34 3.45 27.87 -31.75
CA ASN A 34 4.20 27.10 -30.75
C ASN A 34 3.92 25.59 -30.81
N ILE A 35 2.99 25.13 -31.65
CA ILE A 35 2.57 23.72 -31.66
C ILE A 35 3.72 22.76 -32.03
N GLU A 36 4.63 23.17 -32.93
CA GLU A 36 5.79 22.37 -33.31
C GLU A 36 6.75 22.18 -32.14
N ILE A 37 7.01 23.25 -31.38
CA ILE A 37 7.86 23.22 -30.18
C ILE A 37 7.22 22.35 -29.10
N ILE A 38 5.90 22.45 -28.95
CA ILE A 38 5.14 21.61 -28.01
C ILE A 38 5.29 20.14 -28.41
N ASN A 39 5.02 19.77 -29.67
CA ASN A 39 5.16 18.40 -30.15
C ASN A 39 6.58 17.86 -29.91
N GLN A 40 7.62 18.62 -30.28
CA GLN A 40 9.01 18.22 -30.04
C GLN A 40 9.30 17.98 -28.55
N THR A 41 8.80 18.85 -27.68
CA THR A 41 8.98 18.72 -26.22
C THR A 41 8.30 17.45 -25.70
N PHE A 42 7.07 17.19 -26.15
CA PHE A 42 6.33 15.98 -25.78
C PHE A 42 7.02 14.71 -26.29
N HIS A 43 7.47 14.66 -27.54
CA HIS A 43 8.22 13.52 -28.08
C HIS A 43 9.53 13.28 -27.34
N SER A 44 10.26 14.34 -27.00
CA SER A 44 11.52 14.24 -26.24
C SER A 44 11.30 13.64 -24.85
N ILE A 45 10.29 14.12 -24.12
CA ILE A 45 10.03 13.69 -22.73
C ILE A 45 9.33 12.32 -22.69
N LEU A 46 8.34 12.10 -23.57
CA LEU A 46 7.50 10.91 -23.56
C LEU A 46 8.06 9.76 -24.39
N GLY A 47 9.05 10.02 -25.26
CA GLY A 47 9.62 9.03 -26.18
C GLY A 47 10.19 7.77 -25.52
N LYS A 48 10.55 7.87 -24.23
CA LYS A 48 11.07 6.75 -23.42
C LYS A 48 9.98 5.82 -22.86
N PHE A 49 8.72 6.23 -22.87
CA PHE A 49 7.62 5.43 -22.32
C PHE A 49 7.00 4.53 -23.40
N PRO A 50 6.35 3.42 -23.02
CA PRO A 50 5.59 2.59 -23.95
C PRO A 50 4.45 3.39 -24.59
N ALA A 51 4.26 3.25 -25.91
CA ALA A 51 3.24 3.97 -26.68
C ALA A 51 1.83 3.90 -26.04
N ASN A 52 1.37 2.69 -25.71
CA ASN A 52 0.04 2.49 -25.12
C ASN A 52 -0.13 3.21 -23.77
N ALA A 53 0.94 3.33 -22.98
CA ALA A 53 0.88 4.02 -21.69
C ALA A 53 0.70 5.53 -21.90
N VAL A 54 1.35 6.09 -22.92
CA VAL A 54 1.21 7.51 -23.30
C VAL A 54 -0.21 7.79 -23.77
N THR A 55 -0.74 7.00 -24.71
CA THR A 55 -2.11 7.15 -25.23
C THR A 55 -3.13 7.11 -24.10
N ARG A 56 -3.05 6.09 -23.25
CA ARG A 56 -3.97 5.93 -22.11
C ARG A 56 -3.88 7.09 -21.12
N ALA A 57 -2.69 7.62 -20.88
CA ALA A 57 -2.52 8.78 -20.00
C ALA A 57 -3.18 10.04 -20.57
N PHE A 58 -3.11 10.25 -21.89
CA PHE A 58 -3.83 11.35 -22.55
C PHE A 58 -5.35 11.17 -22.47
N GLU A 59 -5.88 9.97 -22.69
CA GLU A 59 -7.32 9.69 -22.53
C GLU A 59 -7.79 10.04 -21.11
N VAL A 60 -7.07 9.56 -20.08
CA VAL A 60 -7.38 9.86 -18.68
C VAL A 60 -7.28 11.36 -18.37
N TRP A 61 -6.35 12.09 -19.01
CA TRP A 61 -6.26 13.54 -18.84
C TRP A 61 -7.47 14.25 -19.45
N LEU A 62 -7.85 13.88 -20.68
CA LEU A 62 -8.98 14.47 -21.40
C LEU A 62 -10.31 14.28 -20.65
N GLU A 63 -10.48 13.15 -19.96
CA GLU A 63 -11.67 12.91 -19.12
C GLU A 63 -11.73 13.80 -17.87
N ARG A 64 -10.58 14.28 -17.38
CA ARG A 64 -10.45 14.92 -16.06
C ARG A 64 -10.17 16.41 -16.11
N SER A 65 -9.57 16.90 -17.19
CA SER A 65 -9.06 18.27 -17.27
C SER A 65 -9.55 18.99 -18.52
N GLN A 66 -9.93 20.25 -18.34
CA GLN A 66 -10.24 21.18 -19.42
C GLN A 66 -9.02 21.99 -19.88
N GLU A 67 -7.88 21.81 -19.21
CA GLU A 67 -6.65 22.53 -19.47
C GLU A 67 -5.68 21.68 -20.30
N PHE A 68 -4.92 22.36 -21.15
CA PHE A 68 -3.90 21.71 -21.96
C PHE A 68 -2.83 21.03 -21.07
N PRO A 69 -2.54 19.73 -21.26
CA PRO A 69 -1.62 19.01 -20.40
C PRO A 69 -0.20 19.57 -20.50
N THR A 70 0.56 19.49 -19.40
CA THR A 70 2.02 19.55 -19.46
C THR A 70 2.59 18.14 -19.66
N PRO A 71 3.83 18.01 -20.17
CA PRO A 71 4.50 16.70 -20.21
C PRO A 71 4.60 16.05 -18.83
N ALA A 72 4.78 16.85 -17.76
CA ALA A 72 4.86 16.35 -16.40
C ALA A 72 3.56 15.70 -15.93
N ASP A 73 2.41 16.27 -16.32
CA ASP A 73 1.10 15.71 -16.00
C ASP A 73 0.91 14.32 -16.59
N ILE A 74 1.25 14.17 -17.88
CA ILE A 74 1.18 12.89 -18.60
C ILE A 74 2.17 11.89 -17.98
N VAL A 75 3.39 12.30 -17.68
CA VAL A 75 4.37 11.45 -16.97
C VAL A 75 3.82 11.01 -15.62
N GLY A 76 3.19 11.89 -14.85
CA GLY A 76 2.57 11.58 -13.57
C GLY A 76 1.48 10.51 -13.71
N LEU A 77 0.62 10.63 -14.72
CA LEU A 77 -0.42 9.65 -15.02
C LEU A 77 0.16 8.30 -15.46
N ILE A 78 1.21 8.29 -16.28
CA ILE A 78 1.91 7.05 -16.67
C ILE A 78 2.49 6.36 -15.43
N LYS A 79 3.24 7.11 -14.61
CA LYS A 79 3.91 6.57 -13.41
C LYS A 79 2.92 6.01 -12.39
N ARG A 80 1.74 6.62 -12.28
CA ARG A 80 0.70 6.22 -11.33
C ARG A 80 -0.42 5.38 -11.93
N ASN A 81 -0.21 4.84 -13.13
CA ASN A 81 -1.17 3.99 -13.83
C ASN A 81 -2.59 4.61 -13.89
N GLY A 82 -2.66 5.91 -14.20
CA GLY A 82 -3.91 6.67 -14.32
C GLY A 82 -4.52 7.16 -12.99
N LYS A 83 -3.89 6.94 -11.83
CA LYS A 83 -4.36 7.52 -10.56
C LYS A 83 -4.15 9.05 -10.54
N PRO A 84 -5.04 9.84 -9.91
CA PRO A 84 -4.89 11.31 -9.77
C PRO A 84 -3.60 11.65 -9.06
N PRO A 85 -2.91 12.77 -9.34
CA PRO A 85 -1.64 13.16 -8.70
C PRO A 85 -1.65 13.10 -7.16
N LEU A 86 -0.49 12.83 -6.57
CA LEU A 86 -0.35 12.85 -5.12
C LEU A 86 -0.33 14.30 -4.65
N SER A 87 -1.03 14.56 -3.54
CA SER A 87 -1.17 15.89 -2.96
C SER A 87 -0.56 15.91 -1.58
N GLN A 88 0.27 16.93 -1.33
CA GLN A 88 0.86 17.17 -0.03
C GLN A 88 -0.23 17.41 1.03
N ALA A 89 -1.33 18.06 0.65
CA ALA A 89 -2.44 18.32 1.58
C ALA A 89 -3.08 17.01 2.07
N VAL A 90 -3.27 16.04 1.16
CA VAL A 90 -3.82 14.71 1.51
C VAL A 90 -2.83 13.94 2.38
N TYR A 91 -1.54 13.98 2.04
CA TYR A 91 -0.48 13.37 2.86
C TYR A 91 -0.50 13.90 4.31
N ILE A 92 -0.54 15.23 4.48
CA ILE A 92 -0.60 15.87 5.80
C ILE A 92 -1.89 15.49 6.53
N ALA A 93 -3.03 15.45 5.84
CA ALA A 93 -4.30 15.07 6.45
C ALA A 93 -4.27 13.64 6.99
N ILE A 94 -3.70 12.69 6.23
CA ILE A 94 -3.53 11.30 6.67
C ILE A 94 -2.55 11.21 7.85
N GLN A 95 -1.43 11.94 7.81
CA GLN A 95 -0.46 11.94 8.90
C GLN A 95 -1.03 12.48 10.23
N LYS A 96 -2.01 13.39 10.18
CA LYS A 96 -2.69 13.89 11.39
C LYS A 96 -3.61 12.87 12.05
N LYS A 97 -4.02 11.81 11.34
CA LYS A 97 -4.80 10.70 11.93
C LYS A 97 -3.90 9.88 12.86
N ALA A 98 -4.46 9.36 13.95
CA ALA A 98 -3.80 8.35 14.76
C ALA A 98 -3.52 7.09 13.90
N GLY A 99 -2.46 6.35 14.23
CA GLY A 99 -2.03 5.20 13.42
C GLY A 99 -3.10 4.10 13.31
N GLU A 100 -3.91 3.94 14.35
CA GLU A 100 -5.01 2.98 14.46
C GLU A 100 -6.21 3.36 13.57
N ASP A 101 -6.40 4.66 13.31
CA ASP A 101 -7.50 5.19 12.48
C ASP A 101 -7.15 5.24 10.98
N ARG A 102 -5.93 4.83 10.61
CA ARG A 102 -5.48 4.84 9.21
C ARG A 102 -5.90 3.55 8.52
N SER A 103 -6.60 3.69 7.40
CA SER A 103 -6.96 2.55 6.57
C SER A 103 -5.72 1.98 5.83
N PRO A 104 -5.81 0.76 5.28
CA PRO A 104 -4.75 0.21 4.43
C PRO A 104 -4.40 1.13 3.23
N GLU A 105 -5.39 1.83 2.67
CA GLU A 105 -5.23 2.78 1.58
C GLU A 105 -4.49 4.05 2.02
N ASP A 106 -4.76 4.54 3.23
CA ASP A 106 -4.03 5.66 3.83
C ASP A 106 -2.53 5.32 3.94
N TRP A 107 -2.21 4.13 4.43
CA TRP A 107 -0.83 3.65 4.51
C TRP A 107 -0.18 3.49 3.14
N GLN A 108 -0.93 3.03 2.14
CA GLN A 108 -0.44 2.96 0.77
C GLN A 108 -0.17 4.36 0.22
N TYR A 109 -1.06 5.33 0.46
CA TYR A 109 -0.88 6.71 0.00
C TYR A 109 0.38 7.35 0.60
N LEU A 110 0.63 7.17 1.89
CA LEU A 110 1.84 7.68 2.56
C LEU A 110 3.10 7.10 1.91
N ARG A 111 3.14 5.79 1.66
CA ARG A 111 4.27 5.12 0.99
C ARG A 111 4.48 5.62 -0.43
N GLU A 112 3.40 5.69 -1.24
CA GLU A 112 3.47 6.20 -2.61
C GLU A 112 4.00 7.65 -2.63
N TYR A 113 3.59 8.49 -1.65
CA TYR A 113 4.04 9.89 -1.53
C TYR A 113 5.51 9.99 -1.20
N GLU A 114 5.96 9.23 -0.20
CA GLU A 114 7.36 9.25 0.23
C GLU A 114 8.30 8.68 -0.83
N ALA A 115 7.89 7.63 -1.56
CA ALA A 115 8.63 7.10 -2.69
C ALA A 115 8.77 8.15 -3.82
N GLN A 116 7.69 8.89 -4.11
CA GLN A 116 7.74 9.99 -5.08
C GLN A 116 8.71 11.10 -4.66
N GLN A 117 8.76 11.45 -3.37
CA GLN A 117 9.67 12.50 -2.87
C GLN A 117 11.14 12.07 -2.88
N ARG A 118 11.43 10.78 -2.71
CA ARG A 118 12.81 10.25 -2.74
C ARG A 118 13.38 10.11 -4.15
N GLU A 119 12.58 10.40 -5.18
CA GLU A 119 12.86 10.01 -6.58
C GLU A 119 13.14 8.51 -6.77
N GLU A 120 12.88 7.70 -5.73
CA GLU A 120 12.88 6.24 -5.78
C GLU A 120 11.68 5.82 -6.61
N PHE A 121 11.92 5.79 -7.92
CA PHE A 121 11.00 5.21 -8.88
C PHE A 121 10.88 3.72 -8.59
N GLU A 122 9.91 3.34 -7.78
CA GLU A 122 9.20 2.09 -8.00
C GLU A 122 8.30 2.32 -9.21
N GLY A 123 8.76 1.87 -10.38
CA GLY A 123 7.91 1.79 -11.56
C GLY A 123 6.65 0.97 -11.29
N PRO A 124 5.73 0.85 -12.26
CA PRO A 124 4.65 -0.13 -12.13
C PRO A 124 5.31 -1.46 -11.76
N HIS A 125 5.00 -2.01 -10.57
CA HIS A 125 5.51 -3.32 -10.17
C HIS A 125 5.33 -4.22 -11.38
N ASP A 126 6.46 -4.67 -11.93
CA ASP A 126 6.43 -5.59 -13.05
C ASP A 126 5.49 -6.72 -12.60
N ALA A 127 4.48 -7.07 -13.40
CA ALA A 127 3.43 -7.98 -12.94
C ALA A 127 4.04 -9.29 -12.38
N ARG A 128 5.23 -9.65 -12.89
CA ARG A 128 6.13 -10.69 -12.37
C ARG A 128 6.61 -10.47 -10.94
N GLN A 129 7.10 -9.28 -10.60
CA GLN A 129 7.59 -8.97 -9.25
C GLN A 129 6.44 -9.00 -8.23
N ALA A 130 5.25 -8.52 -8.61
CA ALA A 130 4.05 -8.66 -7.77
C ALA A 130 3.62 -10.12 -7.59
N GLU A 131 3.70 -10.93 -8.65
CA GLU A 131 3.44 -12.38 -8.59
C GLU A 131 4.47 -13.12 -7.74
N GLU A 132 5.77 -12.78 -7.85
CA GLU A 132 6.86 -13.32 -7.04
C GLU A 132 6.64 -13.04 -5.56
N VAL A 133 6.34 -11.78 -5.20
CA VAL A 133 6.02 -11.39 -3.83
C VAL A 133 4.77 -12.12 -3.33
N GLN A 134 3.75 -12.32 -4.17
CA GLN A 134 2.57 -13.10 -3.79
C GLN A 134 2.89 -14.59 -3.61
N GLN A 135 3.74 -15.17 -4.45
CA GLN A 135 4.19 -16.56 -4.33
C GLN A 135 5.01 -16.75 -3.05
N GLU A 136 5.92 -15.83 -2.76
CA GLU A 136 6.73 -15.86 -1.54
C GLU A 136 5.87 -15.69 -0.29
N ASN A 137 4.91 -14.78 -0.28
CA ASN A 137 3.95 -14.64 0.82
C ASN A 137 3.11 -15.91 1.03
N ARG A 138 2.68 -16.59 -0.05
CA ARG A 138 1.98 -17.88 0.06
C ARG A 138 2.88 -18.95 0.67
N ARG A 139 4.15 -19.02 0.24
CA ARG A 139 5.14 -19.95 0.79
C ARG A 139 5.36 -19.70 2.29
N LEU A 140 5.62 -18.46 2.69
CA LEU A 140 5.85 -18.09 4.09
C LEU A 140 4.65 -18.42 4.98
N ARG A 141 3.41 -18.25 4.47
CA ARG A 141 2.20 -18.64 5.20
C ARG A 141 2.12 -20.15 5.44
N ILE A 142 2.52 -20.97 4.46
CA ILE A 142 2.57 -22.43 4.62
C ILE A 142 3.64 -22.81 5.64
N GLU A 143 4.85 -22.25 5.53
CA GLU A 143 5.93 -22.50 6.49
C GLU A 143 5.52 -22.13 7.92
N LEU A 144 4.84 -20.99 8.11
CA LEU A 144 4.31 -20.58 9.42
C LEU A 144 3.25 -21.54 9.96
N ILE A 145 2.39 -22.10 9.11
CA ILE A 145 1.39 -23.11 9.52
C ILE A 145 2.11 -24.37 10.02
N ASP A 146 3.11 -24.83 9.29
CA ASP A 146 3.84 -26.04 9.66
C ASP A 146 4.70 -25.85 10.91
N PHE A 147 5.36 -24.69 11.05
CA PHE A 147 6.02 -24.31 12.30
C PHE A 147 5.05 -24.29 13.49
N ARG A 148 3.83 -23.75 13.32
CA ARG A 148 2.82 -23.76 14.38
C ARG A 148 2.38 -25.18 14.76
N LYS A 149 2.24 -26.09 13.80
CA LYS A 149 1.93 -27.51 14.07
C LYS A 149 3.06 -28.16 14.86
N GLU A 150 4.30 -27.89 14.48
CA GLU A 150 5.48 -28.44 15.14
C GLU A 150 5.62 -27.93 16.57
N CYS A 151 5.43 -26.62 16.81
CA CYS A 151 5.38 -26.06 18.16
C CYS A 151 4.28 -26.72 19.02
N LYS A 152 3.09 -26.98 18.47
CA LYS A 152 2.03 -27.71 19.19
C LYS A 152 2.45 -29.15 19.51
N ARG A 153 3.09 -29.84 18.58
CA ARG A 153 3.60 -31.21 18.77
C ARG A 153 4.63 -31.26 19.89
N LEU A 154 5.61 -30.35 19.85
CA LEU A 154 6.65 -30.24 20.88
C LEU A 154 6.07 -29.89 22.25
N ALA A 155 5.08 -28.98 22.30
CA ALA A 155 4.39 -28.65 23.55
C ALA A 155 3.69 -29.87 24.16
N LYS A 156 3.06 -30.72 23.33
CA LYS A 156 2.43 -31.97 23.77
C LYS A 156 3.47 -32.96 24.32
N LEU A 157 4.56 -33.18 23.60
CA LEU A 157 5.65 -34.07 24.05
C LEU A 157 6.29 -33.59 25.36
N LEU A 158 6.47 -32.28 25.50
CA LEU A 158 7.00 -31.68 26.72
C LEU A 158 6.02 -31.83 27.90
N HIS A 159 4.72 -31.76 27.66
CA HIS A 159 3.71 -32.06 28.67
C HIS A 159 3.73 -33.54 29.09
N GLU A 160 3.78 -34.47 28.14
CA GLU A 160 3.88 -35.92 28.40
C GLU A 160 5.15 -36.26 29.18
N ALA A 161 6.30 -35.71 28.77
CA ALA A 161 7.57 -35.91 29.47
C ALA A 161 7.57 -35.35 30.91
N ARG A 162 6.85 -34.25 31.16
CA ARG A 162 6.66 -33.68 32.50
C ARG A 162 5.83 -34.59 33.40
N ILE A 163 4.75 -35.17 32.87
CA ILE A 163 3.93 -36.19 33.57
C ILE A 163 4.80 -37.39 33.96
N VAL A 164 5.57 -37.94 33.02
CA VAL A 164 6.47 -39.08 33.28
C VAL A 164 7.51 -38.79 34.36
N LYS A 165 7.99 -37.54 34.43
CA LYS A 165 8.97 -37.11 35.45
C LYS A 165 8.35 -36.73 36.80
N GLY A 166 7.03 -36.86 36.97
CA GLY A 166 6.34 -36.45 38.20
C GLY A 166 6.38 -34.94 38.45
N ILE A 167 6.72 -34.15 37.44
CA ILE A 167 6.68 -32.68 37.47
C ILE A 167 5.32 -32.29 36.91
N GLU A 168 4.25 -32.59 37.63
CA GLU A 168 2.91 -32.15 37.23
C GLU A 168 2.86 -30.62 37.29
N PRO A 169 2.63 -29.91 36.15
CA PRO A 169 2.20 -28.53 36.24
C PRO A 169 0.85 -28.55 36.98
N PRO A 170 0.62 -27.68 37.98
CA PRO A 170 -0.65 -27.67 38.69
C PRO A 170 -1.77 -27.54 37.65
N LEU A 171 -2.76 -28.43 37.72
CA LEU A 171 -3.99 -28.32 36.94
C LEU A 171 -4.72 -27.08 37.42
N ARG A 172 -4.32 -25.93 36.86
CA ARG A 172 -4.94 -24.67 37.21
C ARG A 172 -6.38 -24.72 36.75
N THR A 173 -7.29 -24.48 37.69
CA THR A 173 -8.70 -24.29 37.38
C THR A 173 -8.84 -23.14 36.37
N THR A 174 -9.95 -23.10 35.64
CA THR A 174 -10.21 -22.01 34.69
C THR A 174 -10.08 -20.65 35.38
N GLU A 175 -10.54 -20.54 36.64
CA GLU A 175 -10.40 -19.35 37.46
C GLU A 175 -8.94 -18.99 37.76
N GLU A 176 -8.09 -19.97 38.11
CA GLU A 176 -6.67 -19.74 38.38
C GLU A 176 -5.88 -19.30 37.13
N LYS A 177 -6.27 -19.79 35.96
CA LYS A 177 -5.70 -19.35 34.67
C LYS A 177 -6.10 -17.90 34.38
N VAL A 178 -7.37 -17.57 34.55
CA VAL A 178 -7.89 -16.21 34.35
C VAL A 178 -7.23 -15.23 35.32
N ARG A 179 -7.08 -15.60 36.60
CA ARG A 179 -6.35 -14.78 37.59
C ARG A 179 -4.89 -14.57 37.22
N ALA A 180 -4.19 -15.61 36.77
CA ALA A 180 -2.80 -15.48 36.33
C ALA A 180 -2.67 -14.56 35.09
N THR A 181 -3.62 -14.62 34.16
CA THR A 181 -3.66 -13.72 32.99
C THR A 181 -3.94 -12.28 33.42
N ILE A 182 -4.86 -12.06 34.36
CA ILE A 182 -5.13 -10.72 34.94
C ILE A 182 -3.88 -10.13 35.60
N THR A 183 -3.12 -10.94 36.34
CA THR A 183 -1.84 -10.52 36.92
C THR A 183 -0.83 -10.10 35.84
N ALA A 184 -0.68 -10.91 34.78
CA ALA A 184 0.20 -10.59 33.66
C ALA A 184 -0.23 -9.33 32.90
N MET A 185 -1.55 -9.12 32.71
CA MET A 185 -2.11 -7.90 32.10
C MET A 185 -1.73 -6.66 32.91
N ARG A 186 -1.86 -6.71 34.23
CA ARG A 186 -1.46 -5.62 35.15
C ARG A 186 0.04 -5.36 35.08
N GLU A 187 0.88 -6.39 35.09
CA GLU A 187 2.35 -6.28 34.97
C GLU A 187 2.79 -5.70 33.61
N SER A 188 2.05 -5.99 32.54
CA SER A 188 2.30 -5.45 31.20
C SER A 188 1.77 -4.02 30.99
N GLY A 189 1.11 -3.43 31.99
CA GLY A 189 0.58 -2.07 31.92
C GLY A 189 -0.76 -1.94 31.17
N ALA A 190 -1.55 -3.01 31.09
CA ALA A 190 -2.91 -2.94 30.53
C ALA A 190 -3.80 -1.99 31.34
N SER A 191 -4.77 -1.35 30.69
CA SER A 191 -5.68 -0.43 31.35
C SER A 191 -6.58 -1.17 32.36
N THR A 192 -7.06 -0.45 33.39
CA THR A 192 -8.00 -1.01 34.36
C THR A 192 -9.30 -1.48 33.71
N GLU A 193 -9.76 -0.78 32.67
CA GLU A 193 -10.95 -1.13 31.90
C GLU A 193 -10.78 -2.46 31.14
N ASP A 194 -9.61 -2.69 30.52
CA ASP A 194 -9.32 -3.93 29.79
C ASP A 194 -9.26 -5.14 30.73
N VAL A 195 -8.67 -4.94 31.92
CA VAL A 195 -8.58 -5.99 32.95
C VAL A 195 -9.97 -6.35 33.49
N GLU A 196 -10.84 -5.36 33.74
CA GLU A 196 -12.21 -5.58 34.20
C GLU A 196 -13.11 -6.19 33.13
N GLN A 197 -12.91 -5.84 31.86
CA GLN A 197 -13.62 -6.44 30.74
C GLN A 197 -13.24 -7.92 30.59
N PHE A 198 -11.95 -8.23 30.55
CA PHE A 198 -11.45 -9.61 30.43
C PHE A 198 -11.97 -10.50 31.56
N ALA A 199 -12.02 -9.97 32.78
CA ALA A 199 -12.50 -10.71 33.94
C ALA A 199 -14.02 -10.96 33.92
N ARG A 200 -14.82 -9.99 33.45
CA ARG A 200 -16.27 -10.15 33.24
C ARG A 200 -16.57 -11.20 32.18
N GLU A 201 -15.83 -11.19 31.07
CA GLU A 201 -15.99 -12.16 29.99
C GLU A 201 -15.74 -13.61 30.44
N HIS A 202 -14.88 -13.79 31.45
CA HIS A 202 -14.52 -15.11 31.98
C HIS A 202 -15.19 -15.43 33.34
N GLY A 203 -16.11 -14.59 33.81
CA GLY A 203 -16.91 -14.83 35.01
C GLY A 203 -16.12 -14.80 36.33
N VAL A 204 -14.97 -14.13 36.38
CA VAL A 204 -14.11 -14.04 37.58
C VAL A 204 -14.19 -12.64 38.17
N SER A 205 -14.52 -12.53 39.45
CA SER A 205 -14.50 -11.25 40.17
C SER A 205 -13.05 -10.81 40.42
N VAL A 206 -12.74 -9.56 40.06
CA VAL A 206 -11.44 -8.94 40.32
C VAL A 206 -11.55 -8.09 41.57
N GLU A 207 -10.75 -8.36 42.59
CA GLU A 207 -10.57 -7.40 43.69
C GLU A 207 -9.79 -6.20 43.14
N VAL A 208 -10.46 -5.04 43.18
CA VAL A 208 -9.86 -3.75 42.91
C VAL A 208 -9.06 -3.39 44.16
N ALA A 209 -7.73 -3.52 44.10
CA ALA A 209 -6.89 -2.90 45.11
C ALA A 209 -7.03 -1.39 44.92
N ALA A 210 -7.63 -0.74 45.92
CA ALA A 210 -7.74 0.71 46.04
C ALA A 210 -6.36 1.36 46.24
#